data_AF-A0A673JDJ6-F1
#
_entry.id   AF-A0A673JDJ6-F1
#
_cell.length_a   1.000
_cell.length_b   1.000
_cell.length_c   1.000
_cell.angle_alpha   90.00
_cell.angle_beta   90.00
_cell.angle_gamma   90.00
#
_symmetry.space_group_name_H-M   'P 1'
#
loop_
_entity.id
_entity.type
_entity.pdbx_description
1 polymer ?
#
loop_
_entity_poly.entity_id
_entity_poly.type
_entity_poly.pdbx_seq_one_letter_code
_entity_poly.pdbx_strand_id
1 'polypeptide(L)'
;RRLQEVTEEVELLRTELEVTHRQLEGKHEALRILQGQAILDKATCHTKILLQKSEERNKALEKELNALQWEITFNQVQFKNVENSWSLKYERVLAENEALKKALEEKMREHQEQRTENASLSQKCLELLSMLSAKERRDYQRTQPPCSLRTDGSALELAVYGACQCNSNGGKPCSCARSAAASRKQVLQLKQELEEQQKRKEEAYVMMDAFRIAFEQQLRRVGENVLRQAETDRHQPHYQRHERGKQGSLSVGERLKKFLPTTSEGKISADSNEILHMLLDLLNDKEEALAHQRKVSYMLARNTEDLEKRLQMQLEELGLSHKDSKTKTEASEESEWSRGRDCRCSADSGGSQHLSVPDSPAAHDEQSSKPNQPSTEIKETDNKDV
;
A
#
# COMPACT_ATOMS: atom_id res chain seq x y z
N ARG A 1 -4.75 -51.71 -65.52
CA ARG A 1 -4.92 -53.05 -64.91
C ARG A 1 -3.64 -53.52 -64.24
N ARG A 2 -2.61 -53.99 -64.96
CA ARG A 2 -1.35 -54.49 -64.34
C ARG A 2 -0.68 -53.52 -63.34
N LEU A 3 -0.55 -52.24 -63.67
CA LEU A 3 0.02 -51.26 -62.73
C LEU A 3 -0.82 -51.06 -61.46
N GLN A 4 -2.14 -51.19 -61.58
CA GLN A 4 -3.07 -51.02 -60.47
C GLN A 4 -3.03 -52.26 -59.55
N GLU A 5 -3.03 -53.45 -60.13
CA GLU A 5 -2.85 -54.73 -59.42
C GLU A 5 -1.52 -54.76 -58.65
N VAL A 6 -0.42 -54.31 -59.27
CA VAL A 6 0.89 -54.21 -58.60
C VAL A 6 0.88 -53.18 -57.47
N THR A 7 0.13 -52.09 -57.61
CA THR A 7 0.02 -51.06 -56.55
C THR A 7 -0.77 -51.59 -55.36
N GLU A 8 -1.88 -52.28 -55.61
CA GLU A 8 -2.70 -52.94 -54.58
C GLU A 8 -1.90 -54.03 -53.84
N GLU A 9 -1.09 -54.81 -54.57
CA GLU A 9 -0.20 -55.83 -53.98
C GLU A 9 0.91 -55.19 -53.11
N VAL A 10 1.50 -54.09 -53.55
CA VAL A 10 2.50 -53.35 -52.75
C VAL A 10 1.88 -52.76 -51.48
N GLU A 11 0.67 -52.23 -51.54
CA GLU A 11 -0.05 -51.75 -50.35
C GLU A 11 -0.39 -52.88 -49.38
N LEU A 12 -0.85 -54.01 -49.90
CA LEU A 12 -1.12 -55.22 -49.09
C LEU A 12 0.15 -55.70 -48.38
N LEU A 13 1.26 -55.85 -49.11
CA LEU A 13 2.55 -56.25 -48.53
C LEU A 13 3.07 -55.24 -47.49
N ARG A 14 2.83 -53.94 -47.68
CA ARG A 14 3.17 -52.92 -46.67
C ARG A 14 2.38 -53.10 -45.38
N THR A 15 1.07 -53.33 -45.49
CA THR A 15 0.24 -53.58 -44.30
C THR A 15 0.64 -54.88 -43.60
N GLU A 16 0.95 -55.94 -44.35
CA GLU A 16 1.45 -57.20 -43.81
C GLU A 16 2.81 -57.02 -43.12
N LEU A 17 3.72 -56.25 -43.72
CA LEU A 17 5.01 -55.91 -43.11
C LEU A 17 4.81 -55.15 -41.79
N GLU A 18 3.90 -54.18 -41.74
CA GLU A 18 3.65 -53.40 -40.54
C GLU A 18 3.02 -54.25 -39.42
N VAL A 19 2.12 -55.17 -39.78
CA VAL A 19 1.53 -56.14 -38.84
C VAL A 19 2.60 -57.11 -38.32
N THR A 20 3.41 -57.69 -39.20
CA THR A 20 4.48 -58.61 -38.80
C THR A 20 5.55 -57.91 -37.97
N HIS A 21 5.84 -56.64 -38.24
CA HIS A 21 6.72 -55.82 -37.43
C HIS A 21 6.16 -55.60 -36.01
N ARG A 22 4.91 -55.16 -35.86
CA ARG A 22 4.26 -55.03 -34.53
C ARG A 22 4.20 -56.36 -33.77
N GLN A 23 3.94 -57.46 -34.47
CA GLN A 23 3.97 -58.80 -33.86
C GLN A 23 5.36 -59.18 -33.37
N LEU A 24 6.40 -58.83 -34.15
CA LEU A 24 7.78 -59.06 -33.77
C LEU A 24 8.17 -58.21 -32.56
N GLU A 25 7.80 -56.94 -32.51
CA GLU A 25 8.00 -56.06 -31.34
C GLU A 25 7.32 -56.62 -30.09
N GLY A 26 6.06 -57.06 -30.21
CA GLY A 26 5.33 -57.70 -29.12
C GLY A 26 6.01 -58.98 -28.61
N LYS A 27 6.54 -59.83 -29.52
CA LYS A 27 7.33 -61.01 -29.13
C LYS A 27 8.63 -60.63 -28.42
N HIS A 28 9.33 -59.58 -28.87
CA HIS A 28 10.54 -59.09 -28.20
C HIS A 28 10.25 -58.55 -26.80
N GLU A 29 9.15 -57.82 -26.61
CA GLU A 29 8.72 -57.33 -25.30
C GLU A 29 8.37 -58.47 -24.35
N ALA A 30 7.58 -59.44 -24.82
CA ALA A 30 7.23 -60.63 -24.04
C ALA A 30 8.48 -61.42 -23.61
N LEU A 31 9.43 -61.60 -24.53
CA LEU A 31 10.70 -62.27 -24.23
C LEU A 31 11.52 -61.49 -23.19
N ARG A 32 11.57 -60.15 -23.29
CA ARG A 32 12.25 -59.28 -22.31
C ARG A 32 11.65 -59.43 -20.91
N ILE A 33 10.32 -59.48 -20.81
CA ILE A 33 9.61 -59.71 -19.53
C ILE A 33 9.96 -61.08 -18.95
N LEU A 34 9.88 -62.15 -19.76
CA LEU A 34 10.18 -63.51 -19.32
C LEU A 34 11.64 -63.67 -18.87
N GLN A 35 12.58 -63.05 -19.58
CA GLN A 35 13.99 -63.02 -19.18
C GLN A 35 14.19 -62.26 -17.86
N GLY A 36 13.53 -61.10 -17.70
CA GLY A 36 13.54 -60.35 -16.44
C GLY A 36 13.03 -61.17 -15.26
N GLN A 37 11.92 -61.89 -15.45
CA GLN A 37 11.37 -62.80 -14.44
C GLN A 37 12.33 -63.93 -14.10
N ALA A 38 12.95 -64.57 -15.09
CA ALA A 38 13.91 -65.65 -14.87
C ALA A 38 15.17 -65.18 -14.11
N ILE A 39 15.63 -63.94 -14.34
CA ILE A 39 16.73 -63.32 -13.58
C ILE A 39 16.28 -63.05 -12.14
N LEU A 40 15.08 -62.49 -11.95
CA LEU A 40 14.52 -62.22 -10.64
C LEU A 40 14.36 -63.50 -9.82
N ASP A 41 13.89 -64.59 -10.43
CA ASP A 41 13.69 -65.88 -9.75
C ASP A 41 14.99 -66.44 -9.18
N LYS A 42 16.11 -66.24 -9.89
CA LYS A 42 17.47 -66.61 -9.47
C LYS A 42 18.10 -65.62 -8.47
N ALA A 43 17.52 -64.43 -8.27
CA ALA A 43 18.06 -63.41 -7.39
C ALA A 43 17.94 -63.79 -5.91
N THR A 44 18.82 -63.23 -5.09
CA THR A 44 18.80 -63.44 -3.63
C THR A 44 17.51 -62.89 -3.02
N CYS A 45 17.09 -63.46 -1.87
CA CYS A 45 15.93 -62.98 -1.12
C CYS A 45 16.03 -61.47 -0.81
N HIS A 46 17.23 -60.98 -0.47
CA HIS A 46 17.48 -59.56 -0.22
C HIS A 46 17.15 -58.68 -1.43
N THR A 47 17.60 -59.07 -2.62
CA THR A 47 17.31 -58.35 -3.88
C THR A 47 15.81 -58.28 -4.17
N LYS A 48 15.09 -59.41 -4.00
CA LYS A 48 13.63 -59.47 -4.18
C LYS A 48 12.90 -58.51 -3.22
N ILE A 49 13.30 -58.47 -1.95
CA ILE A 49 12.72 -57.57 -0.94
C ILE A 49 12.99 -56.10 -1.28
N LEU A 50 14.20 -55.76 -1.74
CA LEU A 50 14.54 -54.39 -2.11
C LEU A 50 13.70 -53.90 -3.30
N LEU A 51 13.52 -54.75 -4.31
CA LEU A 51 12.66 -54.44 -5.46
C LEU A 51 11.21 -54.23 -5.04
N GLN A 52 10.65 -55.14 -4.22
CA GLN A 52 9.30 -54.98 -3.68
C GLN A 52 9.15 -53.66 -2.91
N LYS A 53 10.11 -53.33 -2.02
CA LYS A 53 10.10 -52.04 -1.29
C LYS A 53 10.20 -50.85 -2.25
N SER A 54 10.92 -50.97 -3.36
CA SER A 54 10.99 -49.92 -4.37
C SER A 54 9.67 -49.74 -5.10
N GLU A 55 8.99 -50.84 -5.46
CA GLU A 55 7.67 -50.81 -6.09
C GLU A 55 6.61 -50.22 -5.16
N GLU A 56 6.62 -50.59 -3.88
CA GLU A 56 5.74 -50.01 -2.87
C GLU A 56 5.95 -48.50 -2.72
N ARG A 57 7.21 -48.04 -2.70
CA ARG A 57 7.53 -46.60 -2.69
C ARG A 57 7.05 -45.91 -3.97
N ASN A 58 7.25 -46.52 -5.14
CA ASN A 58 6.75 -45.96 -6.40
C ASN A 58 5.23 -45.83 -6.41
N LYS A 59 4.50 -46.85 -5.92
CA LYS A 59 3.04 -46.79 -5.78
C LYS A 59 2.59 -45.72 -4.78
N ALA A 60 3.34 -45.51 -3.69
CA ALA A 60 3.07 -44.43 -2.74
C ALA A 60 3.27 -43.05 -3.38
N LEU A 61 4.39 -42.84 -4.07
CA LEU A 61 4.67 -41.61 -4.80
C LEU A 61 3.63 -41.34 -5.90
N GLU A 62 3.19 -42.35 -6.63
CA GLU A 62 2.15 -42.21 -7.65
C GLU A 62 0.82 -41.72 -7.05
N LYS A 63 0.44 -42.21 -5.86
CA LYS A 63 -0.74 -41.72 -5.14
C LYS A 63 -0.58 -40.27 -4.69
N GLU A 64 0.59 -39.89 -4.19
CA GLU A 64 0.88 -38.51 -3.81
C GLU A 64 0.83 -37.58 -5.02
N LEU A 65 1.44 -37.97 -6.15
CA LEU A 65 1.36 -37.22 -7.40
C LEU A 65 -0.09 -37.05 -7.87
N ASN A 66 -0.88 -38.11 -7.83
CA ASN A 66 -2.31 -38.04 -8.20
C ASN A 66 -3.11 -37.14 -7.25
N ALA A 67 -2.83 -37.19 -5.94
CA ALA A 67 -3.47 -36.32 -4.95
C ALA A 67 -3.11 -34.85 -5.17
N LEU A 68 -1.82 -34.56 -5.36
CA LEU A 68 -1.33 -33.21 -5.66
C LEU A 68 -1.88 -32.69 -7.00
N GLN A 69 -1.96 -33.54 -8.01
CA GLN A 69 -2.55 -33.18 -9.30
C GLN A 69 -4.03 -32.78 -9.15
N TRP A 70 -4.79 -33.49 -8.30
CA TRP A 70 -6.17 -33.15 -7.95
C TRP A 70 -6.26 -31.84 -7.16
N GLU A 71 -5.36 -31.64 -6.21
CA GLU A 71 -5.33 -30.40 -5.41
C GLU A 71 -5.01 -29.19 -6.28
N ILE A 72 -4.06 -29.33 -7.22
CA ILE A 72 -3.72 -28.28 -8.18
C ILE A 72 -4.93 -27.93 -9.05
N THR A 73 -5.62 -28.92 -9.63
CA THR A 73 -6.79 -28.66 -10.49
C THR A 73 -7.95 -28.07 -9.70
N PHE A 74 -8.20 -28.56 -8.49
CA PHE A 74 -9.20 -28.00 -7.60
C PHE A 74 -8.89 -26.54 -7.25
N ASN A 75 -7.65 -26.24 -6.85
CA ASN A 75 -7.23 -24.88 -6.52
C ASN A 75 -7.30 -23.96 -7.74
N GLN A 76 -6.94 -24.43 -8.95
CA GLN A 76 -7.09 -23.66 -10.18
C GLN A 76 -8.55 -23.26 -10.44
N VAL A 77 -9.50 -24.17 -10.23
CA VAL A 77 -10.93 -23.86 -10.37
C VAL A 77 -11.38 -22.87 -9.31
N GLN A 78 -10.95 -23.04 -8.06
CA GLN A 78 -11.26 -22.11 -6.98
C GLN A 78 -10.74 -20.70 -7.26
N PHE A 79 -9.49 -20.56 -7.69
CA PHE A 79 -8.91 -19.25 -8.04
C PHE A 79 -9.67 -18.58 -9.18
N LYS A 80 -10.02 -19.32 -10.24
CA LYS A 80 -10.84 -18.77 -11.34
C LYS A 80 -12.22 -18.30 -10.86
N ASN A 81 -12.86 -19.04 -9.97
CA ASN A 81 -14.17 -18.65 -9.43
C ASN A 81 -14.07 -17.36 -8.59
N VAL A 82 -13.03 -17.24 -7.77
CA VAL A 82 -12.76 -16.02 -6.98
C VAL A 82 -12.45 -14.84 -7.89
N GLU A 83 -11.59 -15.03 -8.89
CA GLU A 83 -11.23 -14.03 -9.89
C GLU A 83 -12.48 -13.51 -10.63
N ASN A 84 -13.32 -14.42 -11.14
CA ASN A 84 -14.57 -14.06 -11.81
C ASN A 84 -15.53 -13.31 -10.88
N SER A 85 -15.66 -13.74 -9.62
CA SER A 85 -16.51 -13.05 -8.64
C SER A 85 -16.02 -11.62 -8.37
N TRP A 86 -14.71 -11.42 -8.25
CA TRP A 86 -14.12 -10.10 -8.05
C TRP A 86 -14.24 -9.21 -9.29
N SER A 87 -14.06 -9.76 -10.50
CA SER A 87 -14.28 -9.02 -11.75
C SER A 87 -15.70 -8.47 -11.82
N LEU A 88 -16.72 -9.30 -11.56
CA LEU A 88 -18.13 -8.87 -11.58
C LEU A 88 -18.45 -7.81 -10.51
N LYS A 89 -17.86 -7.93 -9.31
CA LYS A 89 -18.01 -6.91 -8.26
C LYS A 89 -17.36 -5.60 -8.67
N TYR A 90 -16.18 -5.66 -9.26
CA TYR A 90 -15.44 -4.50 -9.73
C TYR A 90 -16.22 -3.77 -10.85
N GLU A 91 -16.72 -4.51 -11.84
CA GLU A 91 -17.57 -3.96 -12.91
C GLU A 91 -18.83 -3.30 -12.37
N ARG A 92 -19.49 -3.91 -11.38
CA ARG A 92 -20.65 -3.31 -10.71
C ARG A 92 -20.31 -1.98 -10.05
N VAL A 93 -19.23 -1.94 -9.26
CA VAL A 93 -18.79 -0.72 -8.56
C VAL A 93 -18.41 0.37 -9.56
N LEU A 94 -17.77 0.02 -10.69
CA LEU A 94 -17.50 0.98 -11.76
C LEU A 94 -18.80 1.56 -12.34
N ALA A 95 -19.78 0.71 -12.62
CA ALA A 95 -21.08 1.17 -13.15
C ALA A 95 -21.82 2.07 -12.14
N GLU A 96 -21.80 1.72 -10.85
CA GLU A 96 -22.37 2.53 -9.77
C GLU A 96 -21.66 3.87 -9.63
N ASN A 97 -20.32 3.89 -9.67
CA ASN A 97 -19.53 5.13 -9.62
C ASN A 97 -19.82 6.05 -10.80
N GLU A 98 -19.92 5.52 -12.02
CA GLU A 98 -20.29 6.30 -13.20
C GLU A 98 -21.71 6.86 -13.10
N ALA A 99 -22.67 6.08 -12.55
CA ALA A 99 -24.02 6.56 -12.30
C ALA A 99 -24.06 7.68 -11.25
N LEU A 100 -23.34 7.52 -10.15
CA LEU A 100 -23.23 8.53 -9.08
C LEU A 100 -22.56 9.81 -9.59
N LYS A 101 -21.52 9.69 -10.40
CA LYS A 101 -20.84 10.83 -11.02
C LYS A 101 -21.80 11.64 -11.89
N LYS A 102 -22.57 10.97 -12.77
CA LYS A 102 -23.59 11.63 -13.60
C LYS A 102 -24.67 12.31 -12.76
N ALA A 103 -25.17 11.64 -11.72
CA ALA A 103 -26.16 12.21 -10.82
C ALA A 103 -25.62 13.44 -10.07
N LEU A 104 -24.35 13.41 -9.64
CA LEU A 104 -23.69 14.55 -9.01
C LEU A 104 -23.56 15.73 -9.99
N GLU A 105 -23.12 15.48 -11.22
CA GLU A 105 -23.02 16.50 -12.28
C GLU A 105 -24.39 17.15 -12.57
N GLU A 106 -25.46 16.35 -12.61
CA GLU A 106 -26.82 16.87 -12.76
C GLU A 106 -27.24 17.73 -11.57
N LYS A 107 -26.97 17.30 -10.32
CA LYS A 107 -27.27 18.08 -9.12
C LYS A 107 -26.48 19.38 -9.04
N MET A 108 -25.22 19.38 -9.48
CA MET A 108 -24.42 20.60 -9.57
C MET A 108 -25.02 21.58 -10.59
N ARG A 109 -25.48 21.08 -11.74
CA ARG A 109 -26.15 21.90 -12.76
C ARG A 109 -27.45 22.51 -12.23
N GLU A 110 -28.31 21.72 -11.60
CA GLU A 110 -29.54 22.19 -10.96
C GLU A 110 -29.26 23.27 -9.90
N HIS A 111 -28.28 23.05 -9.03
CA HIS A 111 -27.91 24.02 -8.01
C HIS A 111 -27.39 25.33 -8.61
N GLN A 112 -26.59 25.25 -9.68
CA GLN A 112 -26.10 26.42 -10.37
C GLN A 112 -27.25 27.22 -11.03
N GLU A 113 -28.19 26.53 -11.66
CA GLU A 113 -29.40 27.14 -12.25
C GLU A 113 -30.21 27.88 -11.16
N GLN A 114 -30.53 27.21 -10.06
CA GLN A 114 -31.20 27.81 -8.90
C GLN A 114 -30.44 29.01 -8.33
N ARG A 115 -29.11 28.95 -8.26
CA ARG A 115 -28.27 30.06 -7.81
C ARG A 115 -28.41 31.27 -8.73
N THR A 116 -28.39 31.06 -10.04
CA THR A 116 -28.58 32.14 -11.03
C THR A 116 -29.99 32.71 -11.01
N GLU A 117 -31.02 31.88 -10.86
CA GLU A 117 -32.40 32.32 -10.70
C GLU A 117 -32.59 33.17 -9.44
N ASN A 118 -32.07 32.71 -8.30
CA ASN A 118 -32.13 33.43 -7.03
C ASN A 118 -31.40 34.78 -7.12
N ALA A 119 -30.23 34.82 -7.75
CA ALA A 119 -29.51 36.07 -8.01
C ALA A 119 -30.36 37.03 -8.88
N SER A 120 -31.00 36.52 -9.93
CA SER A 120 -31.87 37.32 -10.81
C SER A 120 -33.12 37.84 -10.09
N LEU A 121 -33.73 37.03 -9.23
CA LEU A 121 -34.88 37.41 -8.42
C LEU A 121 -34.50 38.46 -7.38
N SER A 122 -33.36 38.25 -6.70
CA SER A 122 -32.81 39.21 -5.75
C SER A 122 -32.53 40.56 -6.42
N GLN A 123 -31.98 40.56 -7.63
CA GLN A 123 -31.80 41.77 -8.43
C GLN A 123 -33.14 42.45 -8.74
N LYS A 124 -34.14 41.71 -9.25
CA LYS A 124 -35.49 42.25 -9.52
C LYS A 124 -36.13 42.83 -8.27
N CYS A 125 -35.96 42.20 -7.11
CA CYS A 125 -36.43 42.73 -5.82
C CYS A 125 -35.77 44.07 -5.50
N LEU A 126 -34.46 44.21 -5.69
CA LEU A 126 -33.75 45.47 -5.47
C LEU A 126 -34.19 46.56 -6.45
N GLU A 127 -34.37 46.22 -7.72
CA GLU A 127 -34.88 47.14 -8.74
C GLU A 127 -36.27 47.66 -8.38
N LEU A 128 -37.20 46.77 -8.00
CA LEU A 128 -38.54 47.16 -7.55
C LEU A 128 -38.51 48.02 -6.28
N LEU A 129 -37.65 47.68 -5.31
CA LEU A 129 -37.44 48.50 -4.11
C LEU A 129 -36.92 49.89 -4.44
N SER A 130 -36.07 50.02 -5.45
CA SER A 130 -35.53 51.32 -5.90
C SER A 130 -36.60 52.21 -6.55
N MET A 131 -37.69 51.65 -7.06
CA MET A 131 -38.80 52.41 -7.67
C MET A 131 -39.80 52.95 -6.64
N LEU A 132 -39.83 52.40 -5.41
CA LEU A 132 -40.73 52.85 -4.35
C LEU A 132 -40.32 54.21 -3.77
N SER A 133 -41.26 54.95 -3.18
CA SER A 133 -40.98 56.20 -2.46
C SER A 133 -40.24 55.94 -1.13
N ALA A 134 -39.56 56.96 -0.59
CA ALA A 134 -38.82 56.84 0.68
C ALA A 134 -39.73 56.51 1.90
N LYS A 135 -41.03 56.78 1.81
CA LYS A 135 -41.99 56.38 2.85
C LYS A 135 -42.31 54.88 2.72
N GLU A 136 -42.66 54.43 1.51
CA GLU A 136 -42.97 53.02 1.21
C GLU A 136 -41.78 52.08 1.47
N ARG A 137 -40.55 52.49 1.12
CA ARG A 137 -39.34 51.70 1.44
C ARG A 137 -39.14 51.53 2.94
N ARG A 138 -39.40 52.57 3.74
CA ARG A 138 -39.29 52.51 5.21
C ARG A 138 -40.36 51.61 5.80
N ASP A 139 -41.58 51.67 5.27
CA ASP A 139 -42.67 50.81 5.73
C ASP A 139 -42.40 49.34 5.34
N TYR A 140 -41.86 49.05 4.14
CA TYR A 140 -41.42 47.72 3.73
C TYR A 140 -40.27 47.17 4.60
N GLN A 141 -39.22 47.97 4.84
CA GLN A 141 -38.12 47.59 5.74
C GLN A 141 -38.61 47.30 7.16
N ARG A 142 -39.67 47.99 7.61
CA ARG A 142 -40.29 47.74 8.92
C ARG A 142 -41.08 46.43 8.96
N THR A 143 -41.56 45.93 7.81
CA THR A 143 -42.21 44.62 7.69
C THR A 143 -41.26 43.46 7.39
N GLN A 144 -40.03 43.76 6.96
CA GLN A 144 -39.04 42.74 6.68
C GLN A 144 -38.70 42.02 8.00
N PRO A 145 -38.72 40.67 8.04
CA PRO A 145 -38.21 39.97 9.20
C PRO A 145 -36.79 40.47 9.48
N PRO A 146 -36.35 40.55 10.75
CA PRO A 146 -34.96 40.84 11.03
C PRO A 146 -34.17 39.72 10.36
N CYS A 147 -33.61 39.98 9.18
CA CYS A 147 -32.50 39.23 8.65
C CYS A 147 -31.40 39.50 9.68
N SER A 148 -31.36 38.70 10.72
CA SER A 148 -30.31 38.79 11.70
C SER A 148 -29.05 38.55 10.91
N LEU A 149 -28.27 39.62 10.74
CA LEU A 149 -26.85 39.61 10.97
C LEU A 149 -26.59 38.54 12.04
N ARG A 150 -26.24 37.34 11.58
CA ARG A 150 -25.85 36.18 12.38
C ARG A 150 -26.33 36.24 13.83
N THR A 151 -27.59 35.86 14.08
CA THR A 151 -27.84 35.18 15.35
C THR A 151 -27.16 33.83 15.18
N ASP A 152 -25.87 33.76 15.47
CA ASP A 152 -25.00 32.57 15.37
C ASP A 152 -25.42 31.51 16.39
N GLY A 153 -26.68 31.08 16.33
CA GLY A 153 -27.04 29.76 16.79
C GLY A 153 -26.45 28.79 15.78
N SER A 154 -25.59 27.87 16.21
CA SER A 154 -25.09 26.84 15.29
C SER A 154 -26.30 26.15 14.63
N ALA A 155 -26.20 25.71 13.38
CA ALA A 155 -27.31 25.07 12.67
C ALA A 155 -27.97 23.94 13.50
N LEU A 156 -27.17 23.26 14.33
CA LEU A 156 -27.62 22.29 15.33
C LEU A 156 -28.54 22.91 16.39
N GLU A 157 -28.16 24.05 16.96
CA GLU A 157 -28.95 24.74 17.98
C GLU A 157 -30.30 25.19 17.41
N LEU A 158 -30.31 25.76 16.20
CA LEU A 158 -31.55 26.15 15.51
C LEU A 158 -32.45 24.96 15.19
N ALA A 159 -31.88 23.83 14.74
CA ALA A 159 -32.62 22.60 14.50
C ALA A 159 -33.25 22.04 15.78
N VAL A 160 -32.54 22.12 16.91
CA VAL A 160 -33.04 21.66 18.22
C VAL A 160 -34.12 22.60 18.76
N TYR A 161 -33.97 23.91 18.57
CA TYR A 161 -34.99 24.89 18.92
C TYR A 161 -36.28 24.65 18.12
N GLY A 162 -36.19 24.38 16.82
CA GLY A 162 -37.34 24.09 15.97
C GLY A 162 -38.05 22.77 16.27
N ALA A 163 -37.36 21.81 16.89
CA ALA A 163 -37.94 20.51 17.27
C ALA A 163 -38.67 20.54 18.63
N CYS A 164 -38.53 21.60 19.43
CA CYS A 164 -39.22 21.74 20.72
C CYS A 164 -40.68 22.16 20.51
N GLN A 165 -41.62 21.37 21.02
CA GLN A 165 -43.06 21.65 20.94
C GLN A 165 -43.58 22.51 22.10
N CYS A 166 -42.71 23.02 22.98
CA CYS A 166 -43.14 23.86 24.08
C CYS A 166 -43.50 25.26 23.59
N ASN A 167 -44.63 25.81 24.03
CA ASN A 167 -45.02 27.18 23.71
C ASN A 167 -43.99 28.18 24.25
N SER A 168 -43.20 28.76 23.35
CA SER A 168 -42.25 29.83 23.62
C SER A 168 -43.00 31.17 23.66
N ASN A 169 -43.42 31.60 24.86
CA ASN A 169 -43.92 32.95 25.05
C ASN A 169 -42.78 33.96 24.78
N GLY A 170 -42.86 34.70 23.67
CA GLY A 170 -42.00 35.86 23.41
C GLY A 170 -40.75 35.59 22.57
N GLY A 171 -40.73 34.59 21.69
CA GLY A 171 -39.68 34.42 20.68
C GLY A 171 -38.31 33.95 21.20
N LYS A 172 -38.21 33.61 22.49
CA LYS A 172 -37.01 32.99 23.09
C LYS A 172 -37.16 31.47 23.15
N PRO A 173 -36.09 30.69 22.90
CA PRO A 173 -36.14 29.23 23.02
C PRO A 173 -36.53 28.76 24.43
N CYS A 174 -37.43 27.78 24.49
CA CYS A 174 -37.83 27.04 25.70
C CYS A 174 -36.59 26.51 26.46
N SER A 175 -36.65 26.40 27.79
CA SER A 175 -35.53 25.89 28.61
C SER A 175 -35.13 24.45 28.24
N CYS A 176 -36.11 23.63 27.87
CA CYS A 176 -35.89 22.28 27.36
C CYS A 176 -35.10 22.28 26.05
N ALA A 177 -35.37 23.17 25.09
CA ALA A 177 -34.58 23.21 23.86
C ALA A 177 -33.17 23.76 24.09
N ARG A 178 -32.99 24.73 24.98
CA ARG A 178 -31.64 25.20 25.36
C ARG A 178 -30.80 24.07 25.98
N SER A 179 -31.39 23.32 26.89
CA SER A 179 -30.73 22.19 27.54
C SER A 179 -30.45 21.06 26.54
N ALA A 180 -31.40 20.76 25.64
CA ALA A 180 -31.23 19.75 24.60
C ALA A 180 -30.16 20.17 23.56
N ALA A 181 -30.09 21.45 23.21
CA ALA A 181 -29.10 21.97 22.27
C ALA A 181 -27.69 21.92 22.87
N ALA A 182 -27.55 22.32 24.14
CA ALA A 182 -26.30 22.21 24.89
C ALA A 182 -25.85 20.75 25.04
N SER A 183 -26.76 19.84 25.39
CA SER A 183 -26.46 18.41 25.51
C SER A 183 -26.04 17.80 24.16
N ARG A 184 -26.74 18.11 23.06
CA ARG A 184 -26.35 17.62 21.73
C ARG A 184 -24.99 18.17 21.29
N LYS A 185 -24.68 19.43 21.60
CA LYS A 185 -23.36 20.02 21.36
C LYS A 185 -22.27 19.28 22.13
N GLN A 186 -22.52 18.98 23.41
CA GLN A 186 -21.60 18.21 24.24
C GLN A 186 -21.40 16.78 23.70
N VAL A 187 -22.47 16.11 23.24
CA VAL A 187 -22.37 14.77 22.63
C VAL A 187 -21.50 14.80 21.37
N LEU A 188 -21.63 15.82 20.52
CA LEU A 188 -20.78 15.95 19.34
C LEU A 188 -19.31 16.19 19.71
N GLN A 189 -19.04 17.03 20.70
CA GLN A 189 -17.68 17.25 21.21
C GLN A 189 -17.06 15.94 21.71
N LEU A 190 -17.79 15.19 22.54
CA LEU A 190 -17.33 13.90 23.05
C LEU A 190 -17.12 12.86 21.94
N LYS A 191 -17.94 12.87 20.89
CA LYS A 191 -17.74 12.00 19.72
C LYS A 191 -16.45 12.33 18.97
N GLN A 192 -16.20 13.61 18.74
CA GLN A 192 -14.96 14.07 18.11
C GLN A 192 -13.74 13.70 18.96
N GLU A 193 -13.79 13.92 20.27
CA GLU A 193 -12.73 13.50 21.18
C GLU A 193 -12.50 11.98 21.14
N LEU A 194 -13.57 11.18 21.08
CA LEU A 194 -13.48 9.72 20.97
C LEU A 194 -12.79 9.29 19.66
N GLU A 195 -13.14 9.91 18.55
CA GLU A 195 -12.52 9.65 17.24
C GLU A 195 -11.02 10.00 17.26
N GLU A 196 -10.65 11.13 17.86
CA GLU A 196 -9.25 11.52 18.03
C GLU A 196 -8.47 10.54 18.93
N GLN A 197 -9.10 10.06 20.01
CA GLN A 197 -8.50 9.03 20.88
C GLN A 197 -8.32 7.71 20.13
N GLN A 198 -9.30 7.33 19.31
CA GLN A 198 -9.23 6.13 18.50
C GLN A 198 -8.10 6.21 17.46
N LYS A 199 -7.97 7.36 16.80
CA LYS A 199 -6.85 7.63 15.88
C LYS A 199 -5.50 7.54 16.60
N ARG A 200 -5.37 8.15 17.79
CA ARG A 200 -4.14 8.06 18.61
C ARG A 200 -3.82 6.62 19.04
N LYS A 201 -4.84 5.82 19.34
CA LYS A 201 -4.70 4.40 19.64
C LYS A 201 -4.21 3.61 18.42
N GLU A 202 -4.77 3.86 17.24
CA GLU A 202 -4.34 3.22 15.98
C GLU A 202 -2.89 3.56 15.64
N GLU A 203 -2.50 4.83 15.77
CA GLU A 203 -1.11 5.29 15.60
C GLU A 203 -0.16 4.58 16.59
N ALA A 204 -0.58 4.41 17.85
CA ALA A 204 0.19 3.68 18.84
C ALA A 204 0.35 2.18 18.49
N TYR A 205 -0.67 1.54 17.91
CA TYR A 205 -0.55 0.15 17.43
C TYR A 205 0.43 0.03 16.26
N VAL A 206 0.36 0.94 15.30
CA VAL A 206 1.30 0.97 14.17
C VAL A 206 2.73 1.18 14.69
N MET A 207 2.92 2.08 15.65
CA MET A 207 4.22 2.32 16.27
C MET A 207 4.73 1.10 17.05
N MET A 208 3.85 0.43 17.81
CA MET A 208 4.19 -0.81 18.51
C MET A 208 4.64 -1.90 17.54
N ASP A 209 3.93 -2.07 16.42
CA ASP A 209 4.29 -3.07 15.41
C ASP A 209 5.61 -2.73 14.72
N ALA A 210 5.87 -1.46 14.44
CA ALA A 210 7.15 -1.01 13.92
C ALA A 210 8.31 -1.33 14.89
N PHE A 211 8.14 -1.07 16.19
CA PHE A 211 9.14 -1.45 17.20
C PHE A 211 9.32 -2.96 17.30
N ARG A 212 8.22 -3.74 17.23
CA ARG A 212 8.28 -5.20 17.21
C ARG A 212 9.10 -5.70 16.02
N ILE A 213 8.82 -5.22 14.81
CA ILE A 213 9.54 -5.59 13.59
C ILE A 213 11.02 -5.20 13.69
N ALA A 214 11.32 -3.98 14.13
CA ALA A 214 12.70 -3.52 14.29
C ALA A 214 13.47 -4.37 15.31
N PHE A 215 12.82 -4.75 16.42
CA PHE A 215 13.41 -5.63 17.42
C PHE A 215 13.65 -7.04 16.89
N GLU A 216 12.70 -7.61 16.15
CA GLU A 216 12.85 -8.90 15.48
C GLU A 216 13.99 -8.88 14.45
N GLN A 217 14.11 -7.81 13.67
CA GLN A 217 15.23 -7.63 12.73
C GLN A 217 16.56 -7.56 13.47
N GLN A 218 16.63 -6.83 14.59
CA GLN A 218 17.84 -6.76 15.40
C GLN A 218 18.22 -8.12 15.99
N LEU A 219 17.25 -8.90 16.48
CA LEU A 219 17.50 -10.25 16.98
C LEU A 219 17.98 -11.20 15.86
N ARG A 220 17.42 -11.11 14.65
CA ARG A 220 17.89 -11.88 13.49
C ARG A 220 19.32 -11.52 13.13
N ARG A 221 19.65 -10.22 13.03
CA ARG A 221 21.01 -9.73 12.75
C ARG A 221 22.01 -10.20 13.80
N VAL A 222 21.68 -10.08 15.09
CA VAL A 222 22.54 -10.59 16.18
C VAL A 222 22.68 -12.10 16.11
N GLY A 223 21.60 -12.84 15.85
CA GLY A 223 21.62 -14.29 15.67
C GLY A 223 22.51 -14.72 14.51
N GLU A 224 22.39 -14.09 13.35
CA GLU A 224 23.23 -14.33 12.17
C GLU A 224 24.70 -13.99 12.43
N ASN A 225 24.99 -12.89 13.13
CA ASN A 225 26.35 -12.52 13.51
C ASN A 225 26.96 -13.53 14.51
N VAL A 226 26.17 -14.05 15.46
CA VAL A 226 26.60 -15.10 16.38
C VAL A 226 26.88 -16.41 15.62
N LEU A 227 26.03 -16.77 14.66
CA LEU A 227 26.23 -17.95 13.81
C LEU A 227 27.49 -17.83 12.96
N ARG A 228 27.69 -16.69 12.27
CA ARG A 228 28.93 -16.42 11.50
C ARG A 228 30.17 -16.43 12.39
N GLN A 229 30.08 -15.90 13.61
CA GLN A 229 31.19 -15.93 14.56
C GLN A 229 31.51 -17.35 15.04
N ALA A 230 30.50 -18.20 15.25
CA ALA A 230 30.67 -19.61 15.61
C ALA A 230 31.24 -20.46 14.45
N GLU A 231 30.85 -20.17 13.21
CA GLU A 231 31.44 -20.78 12.01
C GLU A 231 32.91 -20.38 11.85
N THR A 232 33.23 -19.11 12.09
CA THR A 232 34.62 -18.62 12.03
C THR A 232 35.48 -19.24 13.13
N ASP A 233 34.93 -19.45 14.34
CA ASP A 233 35.61 -20.15 15.46
C ASP A 233 35.86 -21.64 15.16
N ARG A 234 34.95 -22.29 14.41
CA ARG A 234 35.14 -23.68 13.93
C ARG A 234 36.24 -23.82 12.88
N HIS A 235 36.53 -22.76 12.13
CA HIS A 235 37.58 -22.74 11.13
C HIS A 235 38.93 -22.22 11.66
N GLN A 236 39.04 -21.92 12.96
CA GLN A 236 40.29 -21.47 13.56
C GLN A 236 41.24 -22.65 13.84
N PRO A 237 42.45 -22.70 13.24
CA PRO A 237 43.38 -23.80 13.43
C PRO A 237 43.94 -23.85 14.88
N HIS A 238 44.17 -25.08 15.36
CA HIS A 238 44.47 -25.47 16.76
C HIS A 238 45.72 -24.81 17.40
N TYR A 239 46.44 -23.92 16.71
CA TYR A 239 47.67 -23.29 17.18
C TYR A 239 47.44 -21.96 17.92
N GLN A 240 46.25 -21.36 17.84
CA GLN A 240 45.93 -20.08 18.52
C GLN A 240 45.15 -20.24 19.83
N ARG A 241 44.88 -21.48 20.28
CA ARG A 241 44.10 -21.76 21.49
C ARG A 241 44.86 -21.52 22.80
N HIS A 242 46.19 -21.33 22.76
CA HIS A 242 47.04 -21.29 23.95
C HIS A 242 47.43 -19.91 24.49
N GLU A 243 47.02 -18.80 23.88
CA GLU A 243 47.34 -17.44 24.39
C GLU A 243 46.13 -16.63 24.91
N ARG A 244 44.97 -17.26 25.12
CA ARG A 244 43.79 -16.54 25.65
C ARG A 244 43.46 -16.88 27.11
N GLY A 245 44.44 -17.37 27.85
CA GLY A 245 44.35 -17.57 29.30
C GLY A 245 44.99 -16.41 30.07
N LYS A 246 44.34 -15.23 30.07
CA LYS A 246 44.49 -14.08 31.01
C LYS A 246 44.11 -12.78 30.29
N GLN A 247 42.84 -12.41 30.27
CA GLN A 247 42.43 -11.01 30.06
C GLN A 247 40.99 -10.86 30.56
N GLY A 248 40.86 -10.58 31.86
CA GLY A 248 39.63 -10.04 32.41
C GLY A 248 39.39 -8.63 31.86
N SER A 249 38.13 -8.34 31.57
CA SER A 249 37.52 -7.02 31.36
C SER A 249 38.39 -5.96 30.68
N LEU A 250 38.47 -5.97 29.35
CA LEU A 250 38.96 -4.84 28.56
C LEU A 250 37.80 -4.14 27.85
N SER A 251 37.80 -2.82 27.88
CA SER A 251 36.73 -2.00 27.27
C SER A 251 36.79 -2.07 25.75
N VAL A 252 35.65 -1.85 25.08
CA VAL A 252 35.52 -1.90 23.61
C VAL A 252 36.54 -0.98 22.91
N GLY A 253 36.87 0.17 23.52
CA GLY A 253 37.88 1.11 23.01
C GLY A 253 39.30 0.55 22.98
N GLU A 254 39.66 -0.31 23.93
CA GLU A 254 40.99 -0.94 23.99
C GLU A 254 41.13 -2.10 22.98
N ARG A 255 40.02 -2.74 22.62
CA ARG A 255 39.99 -3.73 21.53
C ARG A 255 40.21 -3.07 20.18
N LEU A 256 39.56 -1.94 19.92
CA LEU A 256 39.70 -1.19 18.67
C LEU A 256 41.11 -0.63 18.48
N LYS A 257 41.78 -0.26 19.57
CA LYS A 257 43.16 0.28 19.53
C LYS A 257 44.21 -0.73 19.04
N LYS A 258 43.94 -2.04 19.15
CA LYS A 258 44.83 -3.11 18.64
C LYS A 258 44.73 -3.32 17.13
N PHE A 259 43.74 -2.74 16.46
CA PHE A 259 43.57 -2.80 15.00
C PHE A 259 44.14 -1.58 14.28
N LEU A 260 44.70 -0.59 15.02
CA LEU A 260 45.42 0.52 14.41
C LEU A 260 46.89 0.15 14.22
N PRO A 261 47.44 0.25 13.00
CA PRO A 261 48.82 -0.14 12.73
C PRO A 261 49.78 0.83 13.42
N THR A 262 50.50 0.36 14.43
CA THR A 262 51.70 1.05 14.92
C THR A 262 52.80 0.88 13.90
N THR A 263 53.18 2.01 13.30
CA THR A 263 54.34 2.28 12.45
C THR A 263 55.50 1.28 12.58
N SER A 264 55.57 0.30 11.68
CA SER A 264 56.78 -0.08 10.95
C SER A 264 56.45 -1.17 9.91
N GLU A 265 56.61 -0.80 8.64
CA GLU A 265 56.97 -1.66 7.52
C GLU A 265 56.02 -2.82 7.12
N GLY A 266 55.32 -2.61 5.99
CA GLY A 266 55.43 -3.56 4.88
C GLY A 266 54.51 -4.78 4.84
N LYS A 267 53.18 -4.60 4.97
CA LYS A 267 52.11 -5.28 4.20
C LYS A 267 50.76 -5.00 4.86
N ILE A 268 49.89 -4.28 4.16
CA ILE A 268 48.47 -4.22 4.54
C ILE A 268 47.92 -5.62 4.33
N SER A 269 47.66 -6.34 5.43
CA SER A 269 46.98 -7.64 5.40
C SER A 269 45.62 -7.46 4.72
N ALA A 270 45.25 -8.39 3.82
CA ALA A 270 43.95 -8.37 3.12
C ALA A 270 42.76 -8.25 4.10
N ASP A 271 42.93 -8.79 5.30
CA ASP A 271 42.00 -8.76 6.42
C ASP A 271 41.69 -7.33 6.92
N SER A 272 42.67 -6.41 6.88
CA SER A 272 42.48 -5.01 7.27
C SER A 272 41.69 -4.21 6.23
N ASN A 273 41.85 -4.54 4.95
CA ASN A 273 41.05 -3.96 3.87
C ASN A 273 39.62 -4.53 3.89
N GLU A 274 39.42 -5.80 4.20
CA GLU A 274 38.10 -6.40 4.37
C GLU A 274 37.33 -5.79 5.55
N ILE A 275 38.00 -5.52 6.68
CA ILE A 275 37.40 -4.81 7.82
C ILE A 275 37.07 -3.35 7.45
N LEU A 276 37.93 -2.67 6.70
CA LEU A 276 37.67 -1.32 6.19
C LEU A 276 36.49 -1.30 5.21
N HIS A 277 36.37 -2.29 4.33
CA HIS A 277 35.24 -2.45 3.43
C HIS A 277 33.95 -2.79 4.18
N MET A 278 34.00 -3.64 5.20
CA MET A 278 32.85 -3.96 6.06
C MET A 278 32.38 -2.73 6.87
N LEU A 279 33.31 -1.92 7.38
CA LEU A 279 33.01 -0.65 8.04
C LEU A 279 32.49 0.39 7.05
N LEU A 280 33.02 0.43 5.82
CA LEU A 280 32.48 1.27 4.75
C LEU A 280 31.06 0.84 4.38
N ASP A 281 30.76 -0.46 4.27
CA ASP A 281 29.43 -0.98 3.96
C ASP A 281 28.43 -0.73 5.10
N LEU A 282 28.89 -0.80 6.36
CA LEU A 282 28.12 -0.40 7.54
C LEU A 282 27.84 1.11 7.60
N LEU A 283 28.76 1.95 7.15
CA LEU A 283 28.61 3.41 7.10
C LEU A 283 27.90 3.89 5.82
N ASN A 284 27.89 3.06 4.79
CA ASN A 284 27.27 3.28 3.49
C ASN A 284 26.03 2.39 3.37
N ASP A 285 25.23 2.32 4.45
CA ASP A 285 23.99 1.57 4.54
C ASP A 285 22.95 2.20 3.60
N LYS A 286 23.05 1.82 2.32
CA LYS A 286 22.13 2.23 1.26
C LYS A 286 20.70 1.80 1.59
N GLU A 287 20.50 0.77 2.41
CA GLU A 287 19.17 0.36 2.86
C GLU A 287 18.61 1.32 3.91
N GLU A 288 19.42 1.81 4.85
CA GLU A 288 19.02 2.87 5.79
C GLU A 288 18.73 4.19 5.05
N ALA A 289 19.58 4.57 4.11
CA ALA A 289 19.35 5.73 3.26
C ALA A 289 18.08 5.59 2.42
N LEU A 290 17.82 4.40 1.84
CA LEU A 290 16.58 4.10 1.11
C LEU A 290 15.36 4.03 2.03
N ALA A 291 15.50 3.57 3.27
CA ALA A 291 14.41 3.55 4.24
C ALA A 291 14.03 4.98 4.67
N HIS A 292 15.03 5.84 4.92
CA HIS A 292 14.81 7.26 5.16
C HIS A 292 14.23 7.96 3.94
N GLN A 293 14.72 7.66 2.74
CA GLN A 293 14.16 8.18 1.50
C GLN A 293 12.69 7.77 1.31
N ARG A 294 12.35 6.49 1.52
CA ARG A 294 10.96 5.99 1.48
C ARG A 294 10.08 6.66 2.53
N LYS A 295 10.60 6.86 3.74
CA LYS A 295 9.89 7.56 4.83
C LYS A 295 9.61 9.02 4.48
N VAL A 296 10.60 9.73 3.94
CA VAL A 296 10.45 11.12 3.49
C VAL A 296 9.46 11.19 2.32
N SER A 297 9.57 10.31 1.32
CA SER A 297 8.62 10.23 0.21
C SER A 297 7.18 9.97 0.69
N TYR A 298 7.00 9.05 1.65
CA TYR A 298 5.69 8.76 2.24
C TYR A 298 5.13 9.96 3.03
N MET A 299 5.97 10.63 3.83
CA MET A 299 5.57 11.82 4.57
C MET A 299 5.19 12.98 3.65
N LEU A 300 5.96 13.20 2.58
CA LEU A 300 5.67 14.24 1.59
C LEU A 300 4.38 13.94 0.85
N ALA A 301 4.16 12.70 0.39
CA ALA A 301 2.92 12.28 -0.27
C ALA A 301 1.69 12.48 0.63
N ARG A 302 1.82 12.18 1.92
CA ARG A 302 0.73 12.38 2.89
C ARG A 302 0.47 13.85 3.20
N ASN A 303 1.53 14.66 3.31
CA ASN A 303 1.39 16.11 3.50
C ASN A 303 0.76 16.77 2.26
N THR A 304 1.12 16.35 1.04
CA THR A 304 0.46 16.82 -0.19
C THR A 304 -1.01 16.43 -0.21
N GLU A 305 -1.36 15.20 0.18
CA GLU A 305 -2.77 14.76 0.27
C GLU A 305 -3.56 15.57 1.33
N ASP A 306 -2.95 15.87 2.48
CA ASP A 306 -3.57 16.70 3.52
C ASP A 306 -3.68 18.18 3.12
N LEU A 307 -2.74 18.68 2.30
CA LEU A 307 -2.82 20.02 1.72
C LEU A 307 -3.90 20.09 0.64
N GLU A 308 -3.99 19.09 -0.23
CA GLU A 308 -5.05 18.95 -1.24
C GLU A 308 -6.42 18.87 -0.58
N LYS A 309 -6.60 18.08 0.47
CA LYS A 309 -7.85 18.03 1.25
C LYS A 309 -8.21 19.38 1.86
N ARG A 310 -7.24 20.09 2.43
CA ARG A 310 -7.46 21.44 2.99
C ARG A 310 -7.82 22.46 1.90
N LEU A 311 -7.13 22.43 0.78
CA LEU A 311 -7.43 23.28 -0.37
C LEU A 311 -8.79 22.96 -0.97
N GLN A 312 -9.16 21.68 -1.04
CA GLN A 312 -10.46 21.23 -1.55
C GLN A 312 -11.59 21.67 -0.63
N MET A 313 -11.42 21.55 0.70
CA MET A 313 -12.35 22.12 1.67
C MET A 313 -12.45 23.65 1.56
N GLN A 314 -11.33 24.36 1.38
CA GLN A 314 -11.34 25.82 1.18
C GLN A 314 -11.96 26.24 -0.15
N LEU A 315 -11.78 25.47 -1.23
CA LEU A 315 -12.41 25.69 -2.53
C LEU A 315 -13.93 25.46 -2.47
N GLU A 316 -14.34 24.44 -1.72
CA GLU A 316 -15.74 24.09 -1.45
C GLU A 316 -16.40 25.16 -0.57
N GLU A 317 -15.66 25.74 0.38
CA GLU A 317 -16.10 26.85 1.24
C GLU A 317 -16.15 28.20 0.51
N LEU A 318 -15.30 28.42 -0.50
CA LEU A 318 -15.28 29.62 -1.35
C LEU A 318 -16.17 29.52 -2.60
N GLY A 319 -16.79 28.36 -2.88
CA GLY A 319 -17.73 28.17 -3.97
C GLY A 319 -17.13 28.33 -5.39
N LEU A 320 -15.82 28.11 -5.54
CA LEU A 320 -15.08 28.28 -6.80
C LEU A 320 -14.41 26.97 -7.24
N SER A 321 -15.20 25.97 -7.66
CA SER A 321 -14.64 24.84 -8.42
C SER A 321 -14.74 25.16 -9.91
N HIS A 322 -13.67 25.75 -10.48
CA HIS A 322 -13.55 25.98 -11.91
C HIS A 322 -12.99 24.74 -12.62
N LYS A 323 -13.63 24.44 -13.75
CA LYS A 323 -13.19 23.59 -14.85
C LYS A 323 -11.75 23.89 -15.26
N ASP A 324 -11.00 22.86 -15.63
CA ASP A 324 -10.28 22.72 -16.93
C ASP A 324 -9.33 21.51 -16.87
N SER A 325 -9.53 20.45 -17.65
CA SER A 325 -9.24 20.28 -19.08
C SER A 325 -7.94 19.47 -19.30
N LYS A 326 -8.07 18.30 -19.95
CA LYS A 326 -7.01 17.76 -20.79
C LYS A 326 -7.64 17.03 -21.98
N THR A 327 -7.86 17.86 -23.00
CA THR A 327 -7.57 17.62 -24.42
C THR A 327 -7.46 16.17 -24.89
N LYS A 328 -8.42 15.83 -25.78
CA LYS A 328 -8.26 14.89 -26.87
C LYS A 328 -6.98 15.20 -27.67
N THR A 329 -6.26 14.15 -28.03
CA THR A 329 -5.46 14.10 -29.25
C THR A 329 -5.87 12.82 -29.97
N GLU A 330 -6.75 12.97 -30.95
CA GLU A 330 -7.01 11.95 -31.98
C GLU A 330 -6.12 12.30 -33.18
N ALA A 331 -5.26 11.36 -33.60
CA ALA A 331 -5.03 11.03 -35.00
C ALA A 331 -4.13 9.77 -35.08
N SER A 332 -4.76 8.66 -35.46
CA SER A 332 -4.34 7.67 -36.47
C SER A 332 -2.86 7.28 -36.58
N GLU A 333 -2.57 5.98 -36.41
CA GLU A 333 -1.99 5.15 -37.48
C GLU A 333 -2.01 3.67 -37.12
N GLU A 334 -2.52 2.85 -38.04
CA GLU A 334 -2.42 1.40 -38.07
C GLU A 334 -0.95 0.98 -38.20
N SER A 335 -0.49 0.01 -37.39
CA SER A 335 0.38 -1.05 -37.91
C SER A 335 0.41 -2.23 -36.94
N GLU A 336 0.06 -3.40 -37.47
CA GLU A 336 0.33 -4.71 -36.91
C GLU A 336 1.75 -4.80 -36.32
N TRP A 337 1.91 -5.50 -35.19
CA TRP A 337 2.89 -6.59 -35.07
C TRP A 337 2.65 -7.41 -33.79
N SER A 338 2.29 -8.66 -34.04
CA SER A 338 2.49 -9.85 -33.22
C SER A 338 3.62 -9.74 -32.18
N ARG A 339 3.32 -10.04 -30.92
CA ARG A 339 4.33 -10.56 -29.97
C ARG A 339 3.75 -11.65 -29.10
N GLY A 340 3.99 -12.88 -29.55
CA GLY A 340 4.29 -13.97 -28.64
C GLY A 340 5.77 -13.93 -28.23
N ARG A 341 6.02 -14.55 -27.07
CA ARG A 341 7.29 -14.98 -26.48
C ARG A 341 8.14 -13.99 -25.67
N ASP A 342 8.32 -14.43 -24.43
CA ASP A 342 9.58 -14.58 -23.68
C ASP A 342 10.28 -13.32 -23.18
N CYS A 343 9.93 -12.94 -21.94
CA CYS A 343 10.80 -12.15 -21.08
C CYS A 343 11.78 -13.07 -20.34
N ARG A 344 12.99 -13.18 -20.90
CA ARG A 344 14.20 -13.55 -20.19
C ARG A 344 15.20 -12.43 -20.43
N CYS A 345 15.67 -11.76 -19.39
CA CYS A 345 16.97 -11.06 -19.38
C CYS A 345 17.41 -10.79 -17.93
N SER A 346 18.60 -11.29 -17.60
CA SER A 346 19.44 -10.77 -16.53
C SER A 346 20.61 -10.00 -17.15
N ALA A 347 21.01 -8.95 -16.44
CA ALA A 347 22.35 -8.36 -16.28
C ALA A 347 23.04 -7.58 -17.42
N ASP A 348 23.44 -6.37 -17.00
CA ASP A 348 24.61 -5.54 -17.33
C ASP A 348 24.83 -4.94 -18.72
N SER A 349 24.84 -3.61 -18.78
CA SER A 349 26.09 -2.83 -18.78
C SER A 349 25.82 -1.31 -18.67
N GLY A 350 26.68 -0.63 -17.93
CA GLY A 350 26.56 0.78 -17.57
C GLY A 350 26.84 1.80 -18.67
N GLY A 351 26.40 3.03 -18.41
CA GLY A 351 26.74 4.24 -19.14
C GLY A 351 26.48 5.45 -18.24
N SER A 352 27.56 6.02 -17.72
CA SER A 352 27.58 7.20 -16.85
C SER A 352 27.39 8.47 -17.69
N GLN A 353 26.41 9.33 -17.37
CA GLN A 353 26.39 10.74 -17.76
C GLN A 353 25.77 11.63 -16.67
N HIS A 354 26.68 12.23 -15.88
CA HIS A 354 26.71 13.61 -15.40
C HIS A 354 25.51 14.51 -15.73
N LEU A 355 24.75 14.94 -14.72
CA LEU A 355 23.92 16.17 -14.80
C LEU A 355 23.95 16.94 -13.48
N SER A 356 24.32 18.20 -13.63
CA SER A 356 24.63 19.20 -12.61
C SER A 356 23.37 19.80 -11.98
N VAL A 357 23.49 20.15 -10.71
CA VAL A 357 22.53 20.94 -9.92
C VAL A 357 22.46 22.38 -10.45
N PRO A 358 21.27 23.03 -10.50
CA PRO A 358 21.19 24.48 -10.55
C PRO A 358 20.83 25.09 -9.18
N ASP A 359 21.46 26.24 -8.98
CA ASP A 359 21.51 27.11 -7.80
C ASP A 359 20.17 27.65 -7.29
N SER A 360 20.18 27.96 -6.00
CA SER A 360 19.18 28.79 -5.31
C SER A 360 19.32 30.27 -5.69
N PRO A 361 18.23 31.06 -5.69
CA PRO A 361 18.33 32.50 -5.52
C PRO A 361 17.96 32.95 -4.10
N ALA A 362 18.64 34.02 -3.72
CA ALA A 362 18.77 34.59 -2.41
C ALA A 362 17.58 35.42 -1.91
N ALA A 363 17.61 35.59 -0.59
CA ALA A 363 17.00 36.59 0.27
C ALA A 363 16.54 37.91 -0.36
N HIS A 364 15.35 38.35 0.06
CA HIS A 364 15.02 39.76 0.21
C HIS A 364 14.40 40.03 1.59
N ASP A 365 14.85 41.13 2.19
CA ASP A 365 14.44 41.76 3.44
C ASP A 365 12.93 42.01 3.56
N GLU A 366 12.38 41.83 4.76
CA GLU A 366 11.26 42.67 5.23
C GLU A 366 11.40 42.98 6.73
N GLN A 367 11.39 44.29 7.01
CA GLN A 367 11.41 44.91 8.33
C GLN A 367 10.05 44.83 9.03
N SER A 368 10.11 44.55 10.33
CA SER A 368 9.35 45.21 11.41
C SER A 368 7.84 45.41 11.24
N SER A 369 7.05 44.65 12.03
CA SER A 369 5.95 45.20 12.85
C SER A 369 5.51 44.20 13.94
N LYS A 370 5.53 44.67 15.20
CA LYS A 370 5.02 43.98 16.41
C LYS A 370 3.51 43.70 16.33
N PRO A 371 3.01 42.76 17.15
CA PRO A 371 1.91 43.14 18.04
C PRO A 371 2.05 42.65 19.48
N ASN A 372 1.37 43.40 20.35
CA ASN A 372 1.36 43.38 21.81
C ASN A 372 0.82 42.08 22.42
N GLN A 373 1.47 41.67 23.51
CA GLN A 373 0.87 40.84 24.56
C GLN A 373 -0.09 41.69 25.42
N PRO A 374 -1.21 41.13 25.92
CA PRO A 374 -1.83 41.59 27.15
C PRO A 374 -1.52 40.62 28.29
N SER A 375 -0.71 41.10 29.23
CA SER A 375 -0.59 40.55 30.58
C SER A 375 -1.92 40.75 31.31
N THR A 376 -2.49 39.68 31.85
CA THR A 376 -3.57 39.76 32.84
C THR A 376 -3.02 39.28 34.19
N GLU A 377 -2.71 40.25 35.05
CA GLU A 377 -2.54 40.06 36.49
C GLU A 377 -3.88 39.62 37.07
N ILE A 378 -3.92 38.43 37.67
CA ILE A 378 -4.99 38.03 38.58
C ILE A 378 -4.59 38.51 39.97
N LYS A 379 -5.31 39.51 40.46
CA LYS A 379 -5.30 39.92 41.88
C LYS A 379 -6.07 38.88 42.69
N GLU A 380 -5.38 38.27 43.65
CA GLU A 380 -5.99 37.65 44.81
C GLU A 380 -6.80 38.71 45.57
N THR A 381 -8.07 38.41 45.85
CA THR A 381 -8.80 39.03 46.96
C THR A 381 -9.61 37.96 47.69
N ASP A 382 -9.34 37.91 48.99
CA ASP A 382 -10.07 37.20 50.03
C ASP A 382 -11.57 37.51 50.06
N ASN A 383 -12.37 36.49 50.41
CA ASN A 383 -13.50 36.51 51.37
C ASN A 383 -14.19 35.13 51.29
N LYS A 384 -14.11 34.24 52.29
CA LYS A 384 -14.82 34.20 53.58
C LYS A 384 -16.36 34.33 53.52
N ASP A 385 -16.98 33.23 53.93
CA ASP A 385 -18.26 33.07 54.66
C ASP A 385 -19.58 33.51 54.00
N VAL A 386 -20.40 32.50 53.64
CA VAL A 386 -21.80 32.20 54.06
C VAL A 386 -22.52 31.39 53.00
#